data_AF-A3DUJ3-F1
#
_entry.id   AF-A3DUJ3-F1
#
_cell.length_a   1.000
_cell.length_b   1.000
_cell.length_c   1.000
_cell.angle_alpha   90.00
_cell.angle_beta   90.00
_cell.angle_gamma   90.00
#
_symmetry.space_group_name_H-M   'P 1'
#
loop_
_entity.id
_entity.type
_entity.pdbx_description
1 polymer ?
#
loop_
_entity_poly.entity_id
_entity_poly.type
_entity_poly.pdbx_seq_one_letter_code
_entity_poly.pdbx_strand_id
1 'polypeptide(L)' 'IGLPDSSNLKTHVKTKHSKEMPFKCDSCLLTFSDTKEVQQHALIHQESKTHQCLHCDHKSSNSSDLKRHVISVHTK' A
#
# COMPACT_ATOMS: atom_id res chain seq x y z
N ILE A 1 -7.73 -10.53 28.86
CA ILE A 1 -6.78 -9.49 28.37
C ILE A 1 -5.94 -10.17 27.30
N GLY A 2 -6.25 -9.95 26.03
CA GLY A 2 -5.54 -10.61 24.93
C GLY A 2 -4.10 -10.08 24.88
N LEU A 3 -3.13 -10.97 25.08
CA LEU A 3 -1.72 -10.64 24.91
C LEU A 3 -1.50 -10.21 23.45
N PRO A 4 -0.77 -9.11 23.18
CA PRO A 4 -0.49 -8.70 21.81
C PRO A 4 0.29 -9.81 21.12
N ASP A 5 -0.23 -10.28 19.99
CA ASP A 5 0.39 -11.33 19.19
C ASP A 5 1.86 -10.95 18.89
N SER A 6 2.79 -11.77 19.39
CA SER A 6 4.23 -11.50 19.27
C SER A 6 4.67 -11.37 17.80
N SER A 7 3.96 -12.03 16.89
CA SER A 7 4.22 -11.96 15.44
C SER A 7 3.84 -10.60 14.87
N ASN A 8 2.72 -10.02 15.33
CA ASN A 8 2.32 -8.67 14.95
C ASN A 8 3.32 -7.63 15.47
N LEU A 9 3.82 -7.77 16.70
CA LEU A 9 4.80 -6.83 17.25
C LEU A 9 6.14 -6.89 16.51
N LYS A 10 6.65 -8.09 16.20
CA LYS A 10 7.88 -8.25 15.41
C LYS A 10 7.76 -7.62 14.03
N THR A 11 6.61 -7.83 13.37
CA THR A 11 6.34 -7.24 12.05
C THR A 11 6.22 -5.72 12.15
N HIS A 12 5.52 -5.20 13.15
CA HIS A 12 5.42 -3.77 13.41
C HIS A 12 6.81 -3.11 13.60
N VAL A 13 7.64 -3.68 14.49
CA VAL A 13 8.99 -3.15 14.74
C VAL A 13 9.84 -3.21 13.48
N LYS A 14 9.83 -4.33 12.75
CA LYS A 14 10.59 -4.48 11.51
C LYS A 14 10.13 -3.50 10.43
N THR A 15 8.82 -3.25 10.30
CA THR A 15 8.26 -2.46 9.21
C THR A 15 8.20 -0.95 9.48
N LYS A 16 8.12 -0.54 10.76
CA LYS A 16 7.94 0.86 11.16
C LYS A 16 9.11 1.46 11.92
N HIS A 17 9.94 0.66 12.58
CA HIS A 17 11.07 1.14 13.38
C HIS A 17 12.44 0.79 12.77
N SER A 18 12.53 -0.17 11.84
CA SER A 18 13.74 -0.39 11.06
C SER A 18 13.77 0.47 9.80
N LYS A 19 14.96 0.94 9.41
CA LYS A 19 15.20 1.61 8.12
C LYS A 19 15.41 0.62 6.97
N GLU A 20 15.45 -0.68 7.29
CA GLU A 20 15.62 -1.72 6.29
C GLU A 20 14.29 -1.98 5.58
N MET A 21 14.28 -1.79 4.26
CA MET A 21 13.17 -2.13 3.38
C MET A 21 13.55 -3.36 2.56
N PRO A 22 13.40 -4.58 3.12
CA PRO A 22 13.95 -5.79 2.52
C PRO A 22 13.20 -6.24 1.26
N PHE A 23 12.00 -5.71 1.03
CA PHE A 23 11.16 -6.15 -0.07
C PHE A 23 11.30 -5.19 -1.26
N LYS A 24 11.96 -5.65 -2.32
CA LYS A 24 12.19 -4.87 -3.54
C LYS A 24 11.12 -5.21 -4.59
N CYS A 25 10.67 -4.21 -5.35
CA CYS A 25 9.90 -4.47 -6.56
C CYS A 25 10.79 -5.11 -7.63
N ASP A 26 10.25 -6.05 -8.39
CA ASP A 26 11.01 -6.69 -9.48
C ASP A 26 11.04 -5.81 -10.74
N SER A 27 9.94 -5.08 -10.99
CA SER A 27 9.79 -4.17 -12.13
C SER A 27 10.51 -2.83 -11.98
N CYS A 28 10.90 -2.44 -10.77
CA CYS A 28 11.61 -1.18 -10.53
C CYS A 28 12.48 -1.25 -9.25
N LEU A 29 13.30 -0.22 -9.00
CA LEU A 29 14.25 -0.23 -7.87
C LEU A 29 13.63 0.24 -6.53
N LEU A 30 12.31 0.36 -6.45
CA LEU A 30 11.62 0.76 -5.21
C LEU A 30 11.64 -0.40 -4.19
N THR A 31 11.92 -0.05 -2.94
CA THR A 31 11.92 -0.98 -1.81
C THR A 31 10.86 -0.59 -0.79
N PHE A 32 10.34 -1.58 -0.08
CA PHE A 32 9.23 -1.47 0.86
C PHE A 32 9.51 -2.28 2.12
N SER A 33 8.87 -1.87 3.21
CA SER A 33 9.04 -2.50 4.52
C SER A 33 8.20 -3.77 4.71
N ASP A 34 7.18 -4.00 3.87
CA ASP A 34 6.28 -5.16 3.94
C ASP A 34 6.00 -5.76 2.56
N THR A 35 5.69 -7.06 2.50
CA THR A 35 5.34 -7.75 1.24
C THR A 35 4.02 -7.27 0.66
N LYS A 36 3.04 -6.90 1.50
CA LYS A 36 1.75 -6.38 1.02
C LYS A 36 1.93 -5.07 0.27
N GLU A 37 2.85 -4.23 0.72
CA GLU A 37 3.18 -2.95 0.09
C GLU A 37 3.81 -3.17 -1.29
N VAL A 38 4.74 -4.13 -1.44
CA VAL A 38 5.30 -4.48 -2.76
C VAL A 38 4.24 -5.00 -3.71
N GLN A 39 3.37 -5.91 -3.23
CA GLN A 39 2.30 -6.49 -4.04
C GLN A 39 1.32 -5.42 -4.52
N GLN A 40 0.95 -4.49 -3.64
CA GLN A 40 0.08 -3.37 -3.96
C GLN A 40 0.75 -2.38 -4.92
N HIS A 41 2.03 -2.08 -4.71
CA HIS A 41 2.80 -1.26 -5.63
C HIS A 41 2.90 -1.92 -7.01
N ALA A 42 3.12 -3.24 -7.09
CA ALA A 42 3.23 -3.96 -8.35
C ALA A 42 1.97 -3.85 -9.23
N LEU A 43 0.81 -3.51 -8.64
CA LEU A 43 -0.42 -3.24 -9.38
C LEU A 43 -0.32 -2.02 -10.29
N ILE A 44 0.60 -1.08 -10.05
CA ILE A 44 0.79 0.06 -10.96
C ILE A 44 1.48 -0.36 -12.26
N HIS A 45 2.31 -1.41 -12.19
CA HIS A 45 2.99 -1.96 -13.36
C HIS A 45 2.05 -2.84 -14.19
N GLN A 46 0.95 -3.29 -13.58
CA GLN A 46 -0.12 -4.05 -14.23
C GLN A 46 -1.33 -3.14 -14.41
N GLU A 47 -1.46 -2.48 -15.57
CA GLU A 47 -2.53 -1.51 -15.90
C GLU A 47 -3.97 -1.99 -15.62
N SER A 48 -4.18 -3.29 -15.41
CA SER A 48 -5.47 -3.92 -15.14
C SER A 48 -5.91 -3.95 -13.67
N LYS A 49 -5.04 -3.61 -12.70
CA LYS A 49 -5.29 -3.93 -11.27
C LYS A 49 -5.23 -2.73 -10.32
N THR A 50 -5.50 -1.53 -10.83
CA THR A 50 -5.66 -0.32 -10.03
C THR A 50 -7.14 -0.06 -9.70
N HIS A 51 -7.41 0.56 -8.55
CA HIS A 51 -8.73 1.06 -8.22
C HIS A 51 -8.99 2.37 -8.97
N GLN A 52 -9.85 2.34 -9.99
CA GLN A 52 -10.23 3.53 -10.75
C GLN A 52 -11.35 4.30 -10.05
N CYS A 53 -11.23 5.63 -10.05
CA CYS A 53 -12.29 6.51 -9.61
C CYS A 53 -13.49 6.45 -10.56
N LEU A 54 -14.69 6.47 -9.99
CA LEU A 54 -15.93 6.46 -10.79
C LEU A 54 -16.29 7.85 -11.35
N HIS A 55 -15.67 8.91 -10.82
CA HIS A 55 -15.97 10.29 -11.19
C HIS A 55 -14.90 10.92 -12.11
N CYS A 56 -13.73 10.30 -12.25
CA CYS A 56 -12.65 10.75 -13.13
C CYS A 56 -11.70 9.60 -13.48
N ASP A 57 -10.71 9.84 -14.35
CA ASP A 57 -9.75 8.81 -14.77
C ASP A 57 -8.63 8.53 -13.74
N HIS A 58 -8.75 9.05 -12.50
CA HIS A 58 -7.74 8.82 -11.47
C HIS A 58 -7.72 7.34 -11.05
N LYS A 59 -6.53 6.75 -11.03
CA LYS A 59 -6.27 5.38 -10.60
C LYS A 59 -5.40 5.37 -9.36
N SER A 60 -5.80 4.59 -8.36
CA SER A 60 -5.03 4.41 -7.13
C SER A 60 -4.64 2.95 -6.94
N SER A 61 -3.46 2.71 -6.37
CA SER A 61 -2.98 1.36 -6.08
C SER A 61 -3.77 0.68 -4.96
N ASN A 62 -4.55 1.43 -4.17
CA ASN A 62 -5.40 0.89 -3.11
C ASN A 62 -6.71 1.65 -2.90
N SER A 63 -7.65 0.97 -2.25
CA SER A 63 -9.01 1.47 -1.99
C SER A 63 -9.06 2.65 -1.01
N SER A 64 -8.18 2.67 0.00
CA SER A 64 -8.13 3.75 1.00
C SER A 64 -7.72 5.08 0.37
N ASP A 65 -6.72 5.06 -0.51
CA ASP A 65 -6.29 6.22 -1.28
C ASP A 65 -7.37 6.67 -2.26
N LEU A 66 -8.04 5.74 -2.94
CA LEU A 66 -9.15 6.10 -3.82
C LEU A 66 -10.28 6.77 -3.03
N LYS A 67 -10.66 6.24 -1.87
CA LYS A 67 -11.70 6.82 -1.02
C LYS A 67 -11.33 8.24 -0.58
N ARG A 68 -10.08 8.46 -0.17
CA ARG A 68 -9.56 9.78 0.19
C ARG A 68 -9.58 10.74 -1.00
N HIS A 69 -9.19 10.27 -2.19
CA HIS A 69 -9.28 11.03 -3.43
C HIS A 69 -10.73 11.47 -3.71
N VAL A 70 -11.69 10.54 -3.66
CA VAL A 70 -13.11 10.84 -3.92
C VAL A 70 -13.62 11.90 -2.96
N ILE A 71 -13.38 11.73 -1.66
CA ILE A 71 -13.83 12.69 -0.64
C ILE A 71 -13.21 14.07 -0.87
N SER A 72 -11.90 14.13 -1.15
CA SER A 72 -11.18 15.39 -1.29
C SER A 72 -11.47 16.15 -2.58
N VAL A 73 -11.76 15.45 -3.68
CA VAL A 73 -11.87 16.05 -5.01
C VAL A 73 -13.32 16.14 -5.49
N HIS A 74 -14.15 15.15 -5.14
CA HIS A 74 -15.49 15.00 -5.70
C HIS A 74 -16.63 15.22 -4.70
N THR A 75 -16.35 15.31 -3.40
CA THR A 75 -17.36 15.45 -2.33
C THR A 75 -17.27 16.80 -1.59
N LYS A 76 -16.96 17.88 -2.32
CA LYS A 76 -16.94 19.23 -1.74
C LYS A 76 -18.28 19.65 -1.16
#